data_AF-A0A959XIT0-F1
#
_entry.id   AF-A0A959XIT0-F1
#
_cell.length_a   1.000
_cell.length_b   1.000
_cell.length_c   1.000
_cell.angle_alpha   90.00
_cell.angle_beta   90.00
_cell.angle_gamma   90.00
#
_symmetry.space_group_name_H-M   'P 1'
#
loop_
_entity.id
_entity.type
_entity.pdbx_description
1 polymer ?
#
loop_
_entity_poly.entity_id
_entity_poly.type
_entity_poly.pdbx_seq_one_letter_code
_entity_poly.pdbx_strand_id
1 'polypeptide(L)'
;AFDAGDLRWAAELANHAVFADPEHAGARELLADTYEQLGYGSENGTWRDFFLSGATELRHGSFGTPTQTSAADIVTQLTPAMLFDALAIQVHGPRCWDEQLTLDVVLTDTDERYRLRLANGVLTYSPRPQRGVPDATITTTSPTLPMMALGMLSADGFDAAGVEISGDATALLRLVAALDPGDPDFAIVTP
;
A
#
# COMPACT_ATOMS: atom_id res chain seq x y z
N ALA A 1 -7.81 -3.34 -37.99
CA ALA A 1 -6.62 -2.75 -37.33
C ALA A 1 -5.59 -3.84 -37.07
N PHE A 2 -5.92 -4.84 -36.25
CA PHE A 2 -5.06 -5.99 -35.97
C PHE A 2 -4.52 -6.68 -37.23
N ASP A 3 -5.41 -7.15 -38.12
CA ASP A 3 -5.01 -7.82 -39.38
C ASP A 3 -4.17 -6.94 -40.33
N ALA A 4 -4.29 -5.61 -40.18
CA ALA A 4 -3.53 -4.64 -40.97
C ALA A 4 -2.15 -4.32 -40.36
N GLY A 5 -1.81 -4.94 -39.22
CA GLY A 5 -0.56 -4.68 -38.49
C GLY A 5 -0.56 -3.38 -37.69
N ASP A 6 -1.69 -2.66 -37.62
CA ASP A 6 -1.83 -1.46 -36.81
C ASP A 6 -2.14 -1.84 -35.35
N LEU A 7 -1.16 -2.49 -34.73
CA LEU A 7 -1.29 -3.13 -33.42
C LEU A 7 -1.46 -2.12 -32.29
N ARG A 8 -0.82 -0.95 -32.39
CA ARG A 8 -0.95 0.12 -31.39
C ARG A 8 -2.37 0.65 -31.34
N TRP A 9 -3.00 0.82 -32.51
CA TRP A 9 -4.40 1.22 -32.59
C TRP A 9 -5.37 0.10 -32.21
N ALA A 10 -5.09 -1.14 -32.60
CA ALA A 10 -5.88 -2.30 -32.19
C ALA A 10 -5.92 -2.45 -30.66
N ALA A 11 -4.80 -2.21 -29.98
CA ALA A 11 -4.71 -2.29 -28.53
C ALA A 11 -5.61 -1.26 -27.84
N GLU A 12 -5.61 -0.01 -28.30
CA GLU A 12 -6.44 1.06 -27.74
C GLU A 12 -7.94 0.73 -27.88
N LEU A 13 -8.37 0.30 -29.07
CA LEU A 13 -9.76 -0.07 -29.32
C LEU A 13 -10.21 -1.29 -28.51
N ALA A 14 -9.39 -2.34 -28.48
CA ALA A 14 -9.73 -3.56 -27.74
C ALA A 14 -9.69 -3.33 -26.23
N ASN A 15 -8.81 -2.46 -25.72
CA ASN A 15 -8.80 -2.02 -24.33
C ASN A 15 -10.12 -1.34 -23.94
N HIS A 16 -10.66 -0.45 -24.76
CA HIS A 16 -11.97 0.14 -24.49
C HIS A 16 -13.10 -0.90 -24.44
N ALA A 17 -13.06 -1.92 -25.30
CA ALA A 17 -14.04 -3.00 -25.28
C ALA A 17 -13.93 -3.84 -23.99
N VAL A 18 -12.72 -4.22 -23.57
CA VAL A 18 -12.48 -4.97 -22.32
C VAL A 18 -12.90 -4.16 -21.08
N PHE A 19 -12.60 -2.86 -21.03
CA PHE A 19 -13.02 -2.02 -19.91
C PHE A 19 -14.52 -1.74 -19.87
N ALA A 20 -15.22 -1.89 -21.00
CA ALA A 20 -16.68 -1.80 -21.06
C ALA A 20 -17.37 -3.12 -20.68
N ASP A 21 -16.81 -4.26 -21.08
CA ASP A 21 -17.31 -5.59 -20.76
C ASP A 21 -16.13 -6.55 -20.47
N PRO A 22 -15.70 -6.67 -19.19
CA PRO A 22 -14.52 -7.44 -18.83
C PRO A 22 -14.66 -8.94 -19.04
N GLU A 23 -15.89 -9.46 -19.19
CA GLU A 23 -16.18 -10.87 -19.42
C GLU A 23 -16.32 -11.21 -20.91
N HIS A 24 -16.21 -10.22 -21.81
CA HIS A 24 -16.33 -10.44 -23.25
C HIS A 24 -15.11 -11.19 -23.80
N ALA A 25 -15.21 -12.53 -23.85
CA ALA A 25 -14.13 -13.42 -24.29
C ALA A 25 -13.44 -12.98 -25.59
N GLY A 26 -14.19 -12.61 -26.63
CA GLY A 26 -13.58 -12.20 -27.90
C GLY A 26 -12.79 -10.88 -27.84
N ALA A 27 -13.11 -9.99 -26.91
CA ALA A 27 -12.40 -8.72 -26.75
C ALA A 27 -11.12 -8.93 -25.96
N ARG A 28 -11.19 -9.76 -24.91
CA ARG A 28 -10.03 -10.20 -24.13
C ARG A 28 -9.02 -10.93 -24.99
N GLU A 29 -9.46 -11.91 -25.79
CA GLU A 29 -8.59 -12.65 -26.70
C GLU A 29 -7.93 -11.74 -27.74
N LEU A 30 -8.71 -10.85 -28.38
CA LEU A 30 -8.15 -9.90 -29.35
C LEU A 30 -7.10 -8.96 -28.71
N LEU A 31 -7.37 -8.48 -27.51
CA LEU A 31 -6.43 -7.62 -26.79
C LEU A 31 -5.17 -8.41 -26.38
N ALA A 32 -5.33 -9.65 -25.92
CA ALA A 32 -4.21 -10.53 -25.58
C ALA A 32 -3.32 -10.84 -26.78
N ASP A 33 -3.93 -11.18 -27.93
CA ASP A 33 -3.21 -11.40 -29.19
C ASP A 33 -2.47 -10.13 -29.63
N THR A 34 -3.11 -8.96 -29.49
CA THR A 34 -2.51 -7.67 -29.83
C THR A 34 -1.29 -7.36 -28.95
N TYR A 35 -1.41 -7.54 -27.64
CA TYR A 35 -0.29 -7.38 -26.71
C TYR A 35 0.82 -8.39 -27.00
N GLU A 36 0.50 -9.65 -27.29
CA GLU A 36 1.51 -10.66 -27.63
C GLU A 36 2.35 -10.27 -28.86
N GLN A 37 1.70 -9.77 -29.93
CA GLN A 37 2.41 -9.26 -31.11
C GLN A 37 3.27 -8.03 -30.80
N LEU A 38 2.78 -7.09 -29.99
CA LEU A 38 3.55 -5.93 -29.55
C LEU A 38 4.75 -6.34 -28.68
N GLY A 39 4.59 -7.34 -27.82
CA GLY A 39 5.66 -7.91 -27.01
C GLY A 39 6.74 -8.61 -27.85
N TYR A 40 6.36 -9.29 -28.93
CA TYR A 40 7.31 -9.87 -29.88
C TYR A 40 8.08 -8.82 -30.68
N GLY A 41 7.44 -7.69 -31.01
CA GLY A 41 8.09 -6.58 -31.70
C GLY A 41 8.89 -5.64 -30.80
N SER A 42 8.85 -5.82 -29.48
CA SER A 42 9.51 -4.91 -28.53
C SER A 42 10.98 -5.25 -28.32
N GLU A 43 11.86 -4.31 -28.66
CA GLU A 43 13.29 -4.36 -28.30
C GLU A 43 13.51 -4.11 -26.80
N ASN A 44 12.64 -3.32 -26.18
CA ASN A 44 12.72 -3.02 -24.75
C ASN A 44 12.17 -4.20 -23.94
N GLY A 45 13.01 -4.79 -23.08
CA GLY A 45 12.65 -5.93 -22.24
C GLY A 45 11.49 -5.62 -21.29
N THR A 46 11.50 -4.46 -20.65
CA THR A 46 10.41 -4.04 -19.75
C THR A 46 9.07 -3.97 -20.49
N TRP A 47 9.03 -3.37 -21.68
CA TRP A 47 7.81 -3.30 -22.49
C TRP A 47 7.34 -4.68 -22.97
N ARG A 48 8.28 -5.55 -23.36
CA ARG A 48 7.97 -6.94 -23.68
C ARG A 48 7.30 -7.63 -22.49
N ASP A 49 7.85 -7.47 -21.29
CA ASP A 49 7.30 -8.08 -20.07
C ASP A 49 5.91 -7.54 -19.75
N PHE A 50 5.67 -6.22 -19.86
CA PHE A 50 4.35 -5.62 -19.67
C PHE A 50 3.31 -6.20 -20.65
N PHE A 51 3.64 -6.25 -21.93
CA PHE A 51 2.71 -6.78 -22.94
C PHE A 51 2.39 -8.25 -22.72
N LEU A 52 3.40 -9.09 -22.48
CA LEU A 52 3.20 -10.53 -22.29
C LEU A 52 2.50 -10.84 -20.95
N SER A 53 2.75 -10.04 -19.91
CA SER A 53 2.03 -10.14 -18.63
C SER A 53 0.56 -9.80 -18.82
N GLY A 54 0.25 -8.67 -19.48
CA GLY A 54 -1.12 -8.28 -19.77
C GLY A 54 -1.86 -9.31 -20.64
N ALA A 55 -1.20 -9.87 -21.66
CA ALA A 55 -1.76 -10.95 -22.46
C ALA A 55 -2.05 -12.22 -21.62
N THR A 56 -1.17 -12.53 -20.67
CA THR A 56 -1.36 -13.66 -19.74
C THR A 56 -2.56 -13.43 -18.82
N GLU A 57 -2.69 -12.24 -18.23
CA GLU A 57 -3.81 -11.89 -17.36
C GLU A 57 -5.16 -11.87 -18.09
N LEU A 58 -5.18 -11.40 -19.34
CA LEU A 58 -6.38 -11.41 -20.17
C LEU A 58 -6.86 -12.84 -20.47
N ARG A 59 -5.95 -13.79 -20.65
CA ARG A 59 -6.28 -15.20 -20.95
C ARG A 59 -6.55 -16.04 -19.71
N HIS A 60 -5.83 -15.81 -18.62
CA HIS A 60 -5.78 -16.73 -17.47
C HIS A 60 -6.12 -16.08 -16.12
N GLY A 61 -6.32 -14.77 -16.08
CA GLY A 61 -6.50 -14.00 -14.85
C GLY A 61 -5.19 -13.58 -14.19
N SER A 62 -5.29 -12.80 -13.12
CA SER A 62 -4.14 -12.32 -12.35
C SER A 62 -3.27 -13.49 -11.90
N PHE A 63 -1.96 -13.37 -12.13
CA PHE A 63 -0.96 -14.31 -11.62
C PHE A 63 -0.28 -13.79 -10.34
N GLY A 64 -0.83 -12.72 -9.77
CA GLY A 64 -0.39 -12.07 -8.54
C GLY A 64 0.93 -11.29 -8.69
N THR A 65 1.31 -10.61 -7.62
CA THR A 65 2.57 -9.87 -7.56
C THR A 65 3.72 -10.78 -7.11
N PRO A 66 4.70 -11.09 -7.97
CA PRO A 66 5.78 -12.03 -7.64
C PRO A 66 6.78 -11.48 -6.61
N THR A 67 6.73 -10.19 -6.29
CA THR A 67 7.67 -9.52 -5.37
C THR A 67 6.93 -9.00 -4.15
N GLN A 68 7.18 -9.59 -2.98
CA GLN A 68 6.71 -9.01 -1.71
C GLN A 68 7.64 -7.88 -1.27
N THR A 69 7.06 -6.70 -1.03
CA THR A 69 7.78 -5.45 -0.74
C THR A 69 8.37 -5.41 0.69
N SER A 70 7.99 -6.35 1.56
CA SER A 70 8.29 -6.31 2.99
C SER A 70 9.49 -7.18 3.38
N ALA A 71 10.68 -6.90 2.84
CA ALA A 71 11.89 -7.37 3.51
C ALA A 71 11.98 -6.65 4.87
N ALA A 72 11.92 -7.38 5.97
CA ALA A 72 12.02 -6.82 7.33
C ALA A 72 13.24 -5.89 7.50
N ASP A 73 14.33 -6.21 6.79
CA ASP A 73 15.57 -5.43 6.74
C ASP A 73 15.38 -4.03 6.12
N ILE A 74 14.43 -3.82 5.21
CA ILE A 74 14.16 -2.49 4.62
C ILE A 74 13.33 -1.66 5.60
N VAL A 75 12.31 -2.28 6.22
CA VAL A 75 11.38 -1.54 7.07
C VAL A 75 12.02 -1.10 8.38
N THR A 76 12.92 -1.90 8.94
CA THR A 76 13.74 -1.53 10.10
C THR A 76 14.70 -0.36 9.83
N GLN A 77 14.90 0.02 8.56
CA GLN A 77 15.71 1.19 8.16
C GLN A 77 14.87 2.45 7.94
N LEU A 78 13.54 2.38 8.06
CA LEU A 78 12.71 3.58 7.97
C LEU A 78 12.96 4.50 9.16
N THR A 79 13.15 5.79 8.87
CA THR A 79 13.08 6.80 9.92
C THR A 79 11.65 6.88 10.47
N PRO A 80 11.45 7.32 11.73
CA PRO A 80 10.12 7.49 12.30
C PRO A 80 9.19 8.34 11.42
N ALA A 81 9.71 9.44 10.87
CA ALA A 81 8.97 10.30 9.94
C ALA A 81 8.49 9.54 8.69
N MET A 82 9.37 8.78 8.03
CA MET A 82 9.01 7.97 6.86
C MET A 82 7.95 6.92 7.19
N LEU A 83 8.03 6.31 8.38
CA LEU A 83 7.03 5.36 8.84
C LEU A 83 5.67 6.06 9.03
N PHE A 84 5.63 7.23 9.67
CA PHE A 84 4.39 7.97 9.86
C PHE A 84 3.79 8.47 8.55
N ASP A 85 4.63 8.88 7.58
CA ASP A 85 4.18 9.21 6.23
C ASP A 85 3.57 7.99 5.52
N ALA A 86 4.20 6.81 5.63
CA ALA A 86 3.66 5.57 5.07
C ALA A 86 2.30 5.21 5.68
N LEU A 87 2.15 5.32 7.01
CA LEU A 87 0.87 5.12 7.69
C LEU A 87 -0.17 6.14 7.24
N ALA A 88 0.21 7.40 7.04
CA ALA A 88 -0.70 8.45 6.61
C ALA A 88 -1.27 8.20 5.20
N ILE A 89 -0.45 7.65 4.28
CA ILE A 89 -0.87 7.27 2.93
C ILE A 89 -1.91 6.15 2.96
N GLN A 90 -1.82 5.23 3.93
CA GLN A 90 -2.75 4.11 4.06
C GLN A 90 -4.07 4.49 4.73
N VAL A 91 -4.26 5.72 5.21
CA VAL A 91 -5.50 6.09 5.89
C VAL A 91 -6.69 6.07 4.92
N HIS A 92 -7.70 5.25 5.24
CA HIS A 92 -8.96 5.25 4.53
C HIS A 92 -9.88 6.37 5.01
N GLY A 93 -9.64 7.59 4.54
CA GLY A 93 -10.31 8.81 4.99
C GLY A 93 -11.84 8.72 5.11
N PRO A 94 -12.59 8.22 4.10
CA PRO A 94 -14.05 8.09 4.18
C PRO A 94 -14.55 7.17 5.31
N ARG A 95 -13.72 6.23 5.78
CA ARG A 95 -14.08 5.26 6.83
C ARG A 95 -13.84 5.83 8.22
N CYS A 96 -12.89 6.76 8.35
CA CYS A 96 -12.50 7.38 9.61
C CYS A 96 -12.76 8.90 9.62
N TRP A 97 -13.77 9.37 8.87
CA TRP A 97 -14.07 10.79 8.72
C TRP A 97 -14.36 11.47 10.06
N ASP A 98 -15.22 10.85 10.88
CA ASP A 98 -15.63 11.36 12.20
C ASP A 98 -14.67 10.95 13.32
N GLU A 99 -13.65 10.16 13.00
CA GLU A 99 -12.70 9.67 13.98
C GLU A 99 -11.71 10.77 14.38
N GLN A 100 -11.54 10.94 15.68
CA GLN A 100 -10.52 11.81 16.25
C GLN A 100 -9.68 11.02 17.23
N LEU A 101 -8.37 11.06 16.99
CA LEU A 101 -7.39 10.34 17.78
C LEU A 101 -6.10 11.15 17.88
N THR A 102 -5.55 11.22 19.08
CA THR A 102 -4.25 11.84 19.37
C THR A 102 -3.35 10.83 20.06
N LEU A 103 -2.25 10.47 19.42
CA LEU A 103 -1.24 9.56 19.98
C LEU A 103 0.08 10.30 20.14
N ASP A 104 0.78 10.04 21.24
CA ASP A 104 2.18 10.44 21.36
C ASP A 104 3.09 9.21 21.20
N VAL A 105 4.19 9.37 20.47
CA VAL A 105 5.24 8.36 20.33
C VAL A 105 6.52 8.95 20.93
N VAL A 106 7.10 8.25 21.89
CA VAL A 106 8.34 8.63 22.59
C VAL A 106 9.41 7.61 22.25
N LEU A 107 10.51 8.07 21.67
CA LEU A 107 11.65 7.25 21.28
C LEU A 107 12.77 7.42 22.31
N THR A 108 13.01 6.38 23.09
CA THR A 108 13.93 6.43 24.25
C THR A 108 15.41 6.43 23.87
N ASP A 109 15.74 5.95 22.67
CA ASP A 109 17.10 5.88 22.14
C ASP A 109 17.59 7.19 21.52
N THR A 110 16.67 7.99 20.97
CA THR A 110 16.97 9.26 20.29
C THR A 110 16.51 10.50 21.06
N ASP A 111 15.80 10.33 22.18
CA ASP A 111 15.15 11.41 22.95
C ASP A 111 14.19 12.25 22.09
N GLU A 112 13.58 11.62 21.08
CA GLU A 112 12.62 12.25 20.18
C GLU A 112 11.19 11.95 20.63
N ARG A 113 10.29 12.91 20.38
CA ARG A 113 8.85 12.75 20.62
C ARG A 113 8.06 13.24 19.41
N TYR A 114 7.11 12.44 19.00
CA TYR A 114 6.17 12.76 17.93
C TYR A 114 4.76 12.76 18.49
N ARG A 115 3.94 13.73 18.06
CA ARG A 115 2.49 13.66 18.21
C ARG A 115 1.87 13.30 16.87
N LEU A 116 1.12 12.22 16.84
CA LEU A 116 0.27 11.83 15.73
C LEU A 116 -1.17 12.28 16.03
N ARG A 117 -1.86 12.75 14.99
CA ARG A 117 -3.27 13.14 15.06
C ARG A 117 -4.01 12.65 13.83
N LEU A 118 -5.01 11.80 14.05
CA LEU A 118 -6.02 11.44 13.06
C LEU A 118 -7.24 12.33 13.27
N ALA A 119 -7.61 13.10 12.26
CA ALA A 119 -8.83 13.90 12.26
C ALA A 119 -9.26 14.21 10.82
N ASN A 120 -10.57 14.26 10.58
CA ASN A 120 -11.14 14.52 9.24
C ASN A 120 -10.61 13.54 8.18
N GLY A 121 -10.40 12.27 8.57
CA GLY A 121 -9.85 11.26 7.67
C GLY A 121 -8.39 11.46 7.25
N VAL A 122 -7.61 12.28 7.96
CA VAL A 122 -6.18 12.51 7.67
C VAL A 122 -5.33 12.26 8.91
N LEU A 123 -4.27 11.48 8.76
CA LEU A 123 -3.23 11.34 9.78
C LEU A 123 -2.12 12.37 9.54
N THR A 124 -1.79 13.11 10.59
CA THR A 124 -0.70 14.09 10.61
C THR A 124 0.23 13.78 11.78
N TYR A 125 1.50 14.19 11.68
CA TYR A 125 2.43 14.10 12.80
C TYR A 125 3.24 15.39 12.98
N SER A 126 3.73 15.61 14.20
CA SER A 126 4.61 16.73 14.55
C SER A 126 5.69 16.28 15.53
N PRO A 127 6.98 16.55 15.26
CA PRO A 127 8.06 16.32 16.23
C PRO A 127 8.11 17.40 17.33
N ARG A 128 7.33 18.48 17.19
CA ARG A 128 7.25 19.52 18.22
C ARG A 128 6.23 19.18 19.29
N PRO A 129 6.46 19.57 20.55
CA PRO A 129 5.47 19.47 21.61
C PRO A 129 4.16 20.15 21.22
N GLN A 130 3.06 19.43 21.40
CA GLN A 130 1.71 19.89 21.12
C GLN A 130 0.91 20.04 22.41
N ARG A 131 -0.11 20.91 22.39
CA ARG A 131 -1.01 21.11 23.54
C ARG A 131 -2.08 20.02 23.57
N GLY A 132 -2.58 19.71 24.77
CA GLY A 132 -3.65 18.72 24.99
C GLY A 132 -3.11 17.36 25.44
N VAL A 133 -3.98 16.60 26.11
CA VAL A 133 -3.70 15.26 26.62
C VAL A 133 -3.86 14.27 25.45
N PRO A 134 -2.87 13.42 25.15
CA PRO A 134 -3.04 12.37 24.15
C PRO A 134 -3.97 11.27 24.69
N ASP A 135 -4.65 10.56 23.79
CA ASP A 135 -5.45 9.40 24.15
C ASP A 135 -4.56 8.25 24.64
N ALA A 136 -3.41 8.05 23.98
CA ALA A 136 -2.36 7.13 24.43
C ALA A 136 -0.96 7.63 24.10
N THR A 137 0.02 7.18 24.89
CA THR A 137 1.44 7.39 24.64
C THR A 137 2.15 6.05 24.47
N ILE A 138 2.82 5.88 23.34
CA ILE A 138 3.64 4.72 23.00
C ILE A 138 5.09 5.09 23.26
N THR A 139 5.72 4.41 24.21
CA THR A 139 7.15 4.55 24.51
C THR A 139 7.88 3.34 23.95
N THR A 140 8.84 3.58 23.05
CA THR A 140 9.60 2.52 22.39
C THR A 140 10.98 3.03 21.97
N THR A 141 11.68 2.29 21.12
CA THR A 141 12.92 2.72 20.47
C THR A 141 12.71 2.86 18.96
N SER A 142 13.54 3.67 18.31
CA SER A 142 13.49 3.90 16.87
C SER A 142 13.52 2.60 16.03
N PRO A 143 14.36 1.58 16.31
CA PRO A 143 14.35 0.32 15.55
C PRO A 143 13.14 -0.60 15.87
N THR A 144 12.55 -0.49 17.05
CA THR A 144 11.39 -1.31 17.44
C THR A 144 10.09 -0.77 16.85
N LEU A 145 9.98 0.54 16.64
CA LEU A 145 8.77 1.18 16.13
C LEU A 145 8.30 0.61 14.76
N PRO A 146 9.15 0.45 13.72
CA PRO A 146 8.72 -0.17 12.46
C PRO A 146 8.31 -1.63 12.60
N MET A 147 8.95 -2.38 13.51
CA MET A 147 8.59 -3.78 13.79
C MET A 147 7.18 -3.90 14.38
N MET A 148 6.80 -2.94 15.23
CA MET A 148 5.42 -2.84 15.73
C MET A 148 4.43 -2.56 14.61
N ALA A 149 4.74 -1.58 13.74
CA ALA A 149 3.84 -1.15 12.67
C ALA A 149 3.58 -2.26 11.62
N LEU A 150 4.56 -3.14 11.40
CA LEU A 150 4.42 -4.30 10.52
C LEU A 150 3.66 -5.49 11.13
N GLY A 151 3.23 -5.39 12.39
CA GLY A 151 2.62 -6.53 13.10
C GLY A 151 3.60 -7.69 13.31
N MET A 152 4.92 -7.44 13.25
CA MET A 152 5.95 -8.46 13.51
C MET A 152 6.12 -8.77 15.01
N LEU A 153 5.51 -7.96 15.87
CA LEU A 153 5.44 -8.19 17.31
C LEU A 153 4.03 -8.63 17.68
N SER A 154 3.91 -9.77 18.36
CA SER A 154 2.67 -10.18 19.02
C SER A 154 2.40 -9.26 20.22
N ALA A 155 1.16 -9.27 20.73
CA ALA A 155 0.83 -8.52 21.95
C ALA A 155 1.75 -8.87 23.13
N ASP A 156 2.08 -10.16 23.31
CA ASP A 156 3.03 -10.64 24.31
C ASP A 156 4.49 -10.22 24.01
N GLY A 157 4.77 -9.92 22.74
CA GLY A 157 6.08 -9.48 22.25
C GLY A 157 6.40 -8.02 22.53
N PHE A 158 5.40 -7.19 22.86
CA PHE A 158 5.61 -5.78 23.18
C PHE A 158 6.43 -5.60 24.45
N ASP A 159 6.09 -6.31 25.54
CA ASP A 159 6.83 -6.23 26.80
C ASP A 159 8.29 -6.69 26.63
N ALA A 160 8.50 -7.79 25.91
CA ALA A 160 9.84 -8.33 25.63
C ALA A 160 10.68 -7.40 24.74
N ALA A 161 10.03 -6.62 23.88
CA ALA A 161 10.68 -5.63 23.01
C ALA A 161 10.84 -4.24 23.67
N GLY A 162 10.43 -4.08 24.92
CA GLY A 162 10.51 -2.81 25.66
C GLY A 162 9.54 -1.74 25.15
N VAL A 163 8.40 -2.17 24.60
CA VAL A 163 7.31 -1.28 24.19
C VAL A 163 6.37 -1.08 25.37
N GLU A 164 6.16 0.17 25.77
CA GLU A 164 5.20 0.53 26.80
C GLU A 164 4.07 1.38 26.20
N ILE A 165 2.82 1.04 26.51
CA ILE A 165 1.65 1.83 26.10
C ILE A 165 0.95 2.32 27.36
N SER A 166 0.84 3.63 27.50
CA SER A 166 0.10 4.29 28.59
C SER A 166 -1.12 5.03 28.04
N GLY A 167 -2.18 5.15 28.85
CA GLY A 167 -3.45 5.74 28.42
C GLY A 167 -4.44 4.70 27.88
N ASP A 168 -5.22 5.07 26.87
CA ASP A 168 -6.21 4.18 26.23
C ASP A 168 -5.54 3.26 25.20
N ALA A 169 -5.31 2.00 25.58
CA ALA A 169 -4.71 1.00 24.69
C ALA A 169 -5.55 0.72 23.43
N THR A 170 -6.86 1.02 23.42
CA THR A 170 -7.70 0.84 22.24
C THR A 170 -7.41 1.87 21.14
N ALA A 171 -6.75 2.98 21.48
CA ALA A 171 -6.37 4.03 20.54
C ALA A 171 -5.50 3.50 19.37
N LEU A 172 -4.56 2.60 19.64
CA LEU A 172 -3.74 1.98 18.59
C LEU A 172 -4.57 1.08 17.68
N LEU A 173 -5.51 0.31 18.23
CA LEU A 173 -6.42 -0.52 17.43
C LEU A 173 -7.32 0.32 16.52
N ARG A 174 -7.79 1.47 17.03
CA ARG A 174 -8.57 2.44 16.26
C ARG A 174 -7.77 3.02 15.09
N LEU A 175 -6.49 3.36 15.32
CA LEU A 175 -5.59 3.78 14.24
C LEU A 175 -5.43 2.68 13.18
N VAL A 176 -5.12 1.45 13.60
CA VAL A 176 -4.94 0.31 12.67
C VAL A 176 -6.22 0.03 11.87
N ALA A 177 -7.39 0.11 12.50
CA ALA A 177 -8.67 -0.07 11.83
C ALA A 177 -8.98 1.02 10.77
N ALA A 178 -8.34 2.19 10.88
CA ALA A 178 -8.45 3.26 9.90
C ALA A 178 -7.52 3.09 8.69
N LEU A 179 -6.55 2.16 8.75
CA LEU A 179 -5.62 1.91 7.65
C LEU A 179 -6.21 0.94 6.63
N ASP A 180 -5.78 1.12 5.38
CA ASP A 180 -6.08 0.27 4.24
C ASP A 180 -4.79 0.12 3.42
N PRO A 181 -4.09 -1.03 3.55
CA PRO A 181 -2.82 -1.24 2.88
C PRO A 181 -2.96 -1.41 1.35
N GLY A 182 -4.20 -1.49 0.84
CA GLY A 182 -4.48 -1.74 -0.57
C GLY A 182 -4.39 -3.23 -0.93
N ASP A 183 -4.91 -3.56 -2.11
CA ASP A 183 -4.79 -4.88 -2.71
C ASP A 183 -3.49 -4.96 -3.53
N PRO A 184 -2.50 -5.80 -3.17
CA PRO A 184 -1.28 -5.95 -3.95
C PRO A 184 -1.50 -6.64 -5.31
N ASP A 185 -2.63 -7.30 -5.51
CA ASP A 185 -2.97 -8.03 -6.74
C ASP A 185 -4.07 -7.32 -7.54
N PHE A 186 -4.17 -5.99 -7.39
CA PHE A 186 -5.15 -5.16 -8.07
C PHE A 186 -5.13 -5.37 -9.60
N ALA A 187 -6.32 -5.35 -10.22
CA ALA A 187 -6.45 -5.56 -11.66
C ALA A 187 -5.78 -4.43 -12.47
N ILE A 188 -5.00 -4.80 -13.48
CA ILE A 188 -4.29 -3.85 -14.34
C ILE A 188 -4.94 -3.75 -15.72
N VAL A 189 -5.18 -4.89 -16.38
CA VAL A 189 -5.70 -4.96 -17.76
C VAL A 189 -7.23 -5.09 -17.85
N THR A 190 -7.89 -5.10 -16.70
CA THR A 190 -9.35 -5.10 -16.56
C THR A 190 -9.74 -4.09 -15.48
N PRO A 191 -10.98 -3.57 -15.49
CA PRO A 191 -11.48 -2.66 -14.46
C PRO A 191 -11.57 -3.30 -13.08
#